data_AF-A0AAW7SU53-F1
#
_entry.id   AF-A0AAW7SU53-F1
#
_cell.length_a   1.000
_cell.length_b   1.000
_cell.length_c   1.000
_cell.angle_alpha   90.00
_cell.angle_beta   90.00
_cell.angle_gamma   90.00
#
_symmetry.space_group_name_H-M   'P 1'
#
loop_
_entity.id
_entity.type
_entity.pdbx_description
1 polymer ?
#
loop_
_entity_poly.entity_id
_entity_poly.type
_entity_poly.pdbx_seq_one_letter_code
_entity_poly.pdbx_strand_id
1 'polypeptide(L)'
;MSILKVCRWPKVGSTWDVITEGTGELKKKVGDTFSVTGVKKESLRTENTYYVYQGSHVDQGQKVVCKSLSSTGNVAEFQVQAQLFQAEEYAVLAQSFQNVLAAVTKTVAIGIGPKDFATLKQAGYNLCFAKKVGDAAYNVVWRASFEYLEDNEFSWTPIYQIFGTNRYQDGITVKASTKKVSIGLGEIVTLDKYGQFGSPSTGGDPTAINMENDYGEIHPGICQLSTGIDGEAVSTPIYAAPEVMVSGEASFTPIEKVLVWFEQNIETSTIFSRARSRSIEIDLTNTNSTGRVYEGGQWKTP
;
A
#
# COMPACT_ATOMS: atom_id res chain seq x y z
N MET A 1 18.71 -19.13 -27.35
CA MET A 1 19.09 -19.53 -25.99
C MET A 1 19.91 -18.42 -25.39
N SER A 2 19.70 -18.12 -24.10
CA SER A 2 20.39 -17.04 -23.40
C SER A 2 21.58 -17.58 -22.61
N ILE A 3 22.57 -16.73 -22.36
CA ILE A 3 23.64 -17.06 -21.41
C ILE A 3 23.05 -17.06 -20.00
N LEU A 4 23.21 -18.18 -19.31
CA LEU A 4 22.82 -18.39 -17.92
C LEU A 4 24.09 -18.57 -17.08
N LYS A 5 24.19 -17.82 -16.00
CA LYS A 5 25.29 -17.90 -15.04
C LYS A 5 24.80 -18.60 -13.79
N VAL A 6 25.59 -19.55 -13.29
CA VAL A 6 25.31 -20.37 -12.11
C VAL A 6 26.26 -19.97 -11.00
N CYS A 7 25.71 -19.59 -9.85
CA CYS A 7 26.44 -19.23 -8.64
C CYS A 7 26.14 -20.22 -7.51
N ARG A 8 27.06 -20.30 -6.54
CA ARG A 8 26.79 -21.04 -5.30
C ARG A 8 25.65 -20.40 -4.53
N TRP A 9 24.83 -21.24 -3.89
CA TRP A 9 23.82 -20.81 -2.95
C TRP A 9 24.00 -21.56 -1.62
N PRO A 10 23.89 -20.87 -0.46
CA PRO A 10 23.71 -19.43 -0.32
C PRO A 10 24.94 -18.62 -0.78
N LYS A 11 24.76 -17.30 -0.91
CA LYS A 11 25.88 -16.38 -1.19
C LYS A 11 26.94 -16.53 -0.11
N VAL A 12 28.21 -16.61 -0.50
CA VAL A 12 29.35 -16.66 0.43
C VAL A 12 30.17 -15.39 0.23
N GLY A 13 30.25 -14.54 1.26
CA GLY A 13 30.94 -13.25 1.17
C GLY A 13 30.13 -12.15 0.45
N SER A 14 30.81 -11.08 0.02
CA SER A 14 30.17 -9.89 -0.53
C SER A 14 29.84 -9.98 -2.03
N THR A 15 30.38 -10.98 -2.74
CA THR A 15 30.19 -11.17 -4.19
C THR A 15 29.43 -12.45 -4.53
N TRP A 16 28.73 -12.47 -5.66
CA TRP A 16 28.15 -13.68 -6.23
C TRP A 16 29.19 -14.36 -7.12
N ASP A 17 29.78 -15.45 -6.63
CA ASP A 17 30.80 -16.18 -7.39
C ASP A 17 30.14 -17.06 -8.44
N VAL A 18 30.30 -16.69 -9.72
CA VAL A 18 29.88 -17.52 -10.87
C VAL A 18 30.83 -18.72 -10.96
N ILE A 19 30.30 -19.90 -10.68
CA ILE A 19 31.06 -21.15 -10.70
C ILE A 19 31.05 -21.81 -12.07
N THR A 20 30.01 -21.56 -12.87
CA THR A 20 29.93 -21.96 -14.27
C THR A 20 28.90 -21.10 -14.99
N GLU A 21 29.00 -21.04 -16.31
CA GLU A 21 27.98 -20.48 -17.17
C GLU A 21 27.69 -21.42 -18.34
N GLY A 22 26.59 -21.19 -19.03
CA GLY A 22 26.22 -21.94 -20.21
C GLY A 22 25.04 -21.29 -20.91
N THR A 23 24.39 -22.02 -21.80
CA THR A 23 23.24 -21.56 -22.57
C THR A 23 22.00 -22.36 -22.23
N GLY A 24 20.85 -21.68 -22.14
CA GLY A 24 19.58 -22.32 -21.84
C GLY A 24 18.42 -21.34 -21.91
N GLU A 25 17.27 -21.78 -21.42
CA GLU A 25 16.08 -20.96 -21.22
C GLU A 25 15.70 -21.02 -19.73
N LEU A 26 15.76 -19.88 -19.05
CA LEU A 26 15.48 -19.81 -17.62
C LEU A 26 13.98 -20.02 -17.36
N LYS A 27 13.62 -21.03 -16.57
CA LYS A 27 12.25 -21.21 -16.07
C LYS A 27 12.08 -20.52 -14.72
N LYS A 28 10.84 -20.15 -14.40
CA LYS A 28 10.51 -19.30 -13.23
C LYS A 28 9.53 -19.91 -12.25
N LYS A 29 8.69 -20.84 -12.70
CA LYS A 29 7.67 -21.42 -11.83
C LYS A 29 8.31 -22.48 -10.94
N VAL A 30 8.03 -22.43 -9.65
CA VAL A 30 8.51 -23.43 -8.69
C VAL A 30 8.10 -24.82 -9.17
N GLY A 31 9.05 -25.75 -9.19
CA GLY A 31 8.88 -27.11 -9.69
C GLY A 31 9.23 -27.32 -11.16
N ASP A 32 9.28 -26.26 -11.98
CA ASP A 32 9.71 -26.38 -13.38
C ASP A 32 11.17 -26.83 -13.47
N THR A 33 11.47 -27.62 -14.50
CA THR A 33 12.82 -28.05 -14.82
C THR A 33 13.35 -27.40 -16.08
N PHE A 34 14.66 -27.17 -16.13
CA PHE A 34 15.34 -26.67 -17.32
C PHE A 34 16.79 -27.15 -17.38
N SER A 35 17.37 -27.09 -18.57
CA SER A 35 18.75 -27.51 -18.81
C SER A 35 19.63 -26.32 -19.15
N VAL A 36 20.89 -26.38 -18.72
CA VAL A 36 21.95 -25.45 -19.11
C VAL A 36 23.07 -26.24 -19.78
N THR A 37 23.37 -25.89 -21.03
CA THR A 37 24.39 -26.55 -21.86
C THR A 37 25.66 -25.71 -21.95
N GLY A 38 26.83 -26.35 -21.91
CA GLY A 38 28.13 -25.69 -21.87
C GLY A 38 28.69 -25.50 -20.47
N VAL A 39 28.07 -26.10 -19.44
CA VAL A 39 28.51 -25.96 -18.05
C VAL A 39 29.73 -26.84 -17.74
N LYS A 40 30.55 -26.39 -16.79
CA LYS A 40 31.62 -27.17 -16.17
C LYS A 40 31.03 -28.09 -15.11
N LYS A 41 30.70 -29.34 -15.46
CA LYS A 41 30.04 -30.30 -14.55
C LYS A 41 30.77 -30.47 -13.22
N GLU A 42 32.10 -30.39 -13.21
CA GLU A 42 32.95 -30.53 -12.02
C GLU A 42 32.74 -29.42 -10.99
N SER A 43 32.13 -28.30 -11.40
CA SER A 43 31.76 -27.19 -10.52
C SER A 43 30.38 -27.41 -9.87
N LEU A 44 29.62 -28.40 -10.33
CA LEU A 44 28.27 -28.71 -9.90
C LEU A 44 28.24 -30.03 -9.12
N ARG A 45 27.27 -30.14 -8.22
CA ARG A 45 26.96 -31.34 -7.45
C ARG A 45 25.46 -31.56 -7.54
N THR A 46 25.06 -32.78 -7.87
CA THR A 46 23.67 -33.21 -7.86
C THR A 46 23.06 -33.00 -6.47
N GLU A 47 21.79 -32.64 -6.43
CA GLU A 47 21.01 -32.27 -5.24
C GLU A 47 21.42 -30.98 -4.52
N ASN A 48 22.50 -30.32 -4.92
CA ASN A 48 22.87 -29.02 -4.34
C ASN A 48 22.00 -27.89 -4.90
N THR A 49 21.81 -26.87 -4.07
CA THR A 49 21.13 -25.64 -4.44
C THR A 49 22.11 -24.63 -5.04
N TYR A 50 21.67 -23.98 -6.11
CA TYR A 50 22.39 -22.99 -6.86
C TYR A 50 21.51 -21.77 -7.12
N TYR A 51 22.16 -20.67 -7.42
CA TYR A 51 21.52 -19.47 -7.93
C TYR A 51 21.77 -19.37 -9.43
N VAL A 52 20.72 -19.31 -10.24
CA VAL A 52 20.86 -19.20 -11.70
C VAL A 52 20.23 -17.90 -12.16
N TYR A 53 20.98 -17.11 -12.93
CA TYR A 53 20.49 -15.84 -13.44
C TYR A 53 20.84 -15.61 -14.92
N GLN A 54 20.02 -14.78 -15.56
CA GLN A 54 20.18 -14.33 -16.93
C GLN A 54 20.40 -12.81 -16.93
N GLY A 55 21.54 -12.35 -17.41
CA GLY A 55 21.86 -10.91 -17.52
C GLY A 55 23.35 -10.58 -17.37
N SER A 56 23.69 -9.31 -17.59
CA SER A 56 25.05 -8.78 -17.41
C SER A 56 25.51 -8.85 -15.97
N HIS A 57 24.63 -8.55 -15.01
CA HIS A 57 24.88 -8.58 -13.57
C HIS A 57 23.78 -9.35 -12.82
N VAL A 58 24.14 -9.97 -11.69
CA VAL A 58 23.22 -10.74 -10.82
C VAL A 58 22.07 -9.90 -10.25
N ASP A 59 22.27 -8.59 -10.16
CA ASP A 59 21.30 -7.63 -9.60
C ASP A 59 20.39 -6.98 -10.66
N GLN A 60 20.72 -7.13 -11.94
CA GLN A 60 20.02 -6.47 -13.06
C GLN A 60 19.28 -7.46 -13.97
N GLY A 61 19.39 -8.76 -13.66
CA GLY A 61 18.87 -9.86 -14.48
C GLY A 61 17.70 -10.62 -13.84
N GLN A 62 17.08 -11.50 -14.63
CA GLN A 62 16.12 -12.48 -14.11
C GLN A 62 16.88 -13.56 -13.35
N LYS A 63 16.36 -13.99 -12.19
CA LYS A 63 17.07 -14.88 -11.27
C LYS A 63 16.14 -15.85 -10.55
N VAL A 64 16.63 -17.06 -10.30
CA VAL A 64 15.91 -18.12 -9.59
C VAL A 64 16.87 -18.95 -8.74
N VAL A 65 16.38 -19.43 -7.60
CA VAL A 65 17.05 -20.47 -6.80
C VAL A 65 16.67 -21.82 -7.41
N CYS A 66 17.64 -22.70 -7.63
CA CYS A 66 17.39 -23.99 -8.27
C CYS A 66 18.17 -25.11 -7.58
N LYS A 67 17.62 -26.33 -7.62
CA LYS A 67 18.33 -27.55 -7.23
C LYS A 67 18.89 -28.21 -8.48
N SER A 68 20.17 -28.61 -8.48
CA SER A 68 20.72 -29.40 -9.59
C SER A 68 20.19 -30.84 -9.49
N LEU A 69 19.58 -31.34 -10.57
CA LEU A 69 19.07 -32.71 -10.64
C LEU A 69 20.09 -33.67 -11.23
N SER A 70 20.87 -33.18 -12.20
CA SER A 70 21.91 -33.97 -12.86
C SER A 70 22.95 -33.05 -13.50
N SER A 71 24.18 -33.55 -13.67
CA SER A 71 25.22 -32.88 -14.46
C SER A 71 26.02 -33.93 -15.25
N THR A 72 25.64 -34.11 -16.51
CA THR A 72 26.20 -35.14 -17.40
C THR A 72 26.88 -34.48 -18.59
N GLY A 73 28.16 -34.78 -18.80
CA GLY A 73 28.95 -34.12 -19.84
C GLY A 73 29.05 -32.62 -19.60
N ASN A 74 28.57 -31.82 -20.55
CA ASN A 74 28.49 -30.36 -20.46
C ASN A 74 27.06 -29.85 -20.23
N VAL A 75 26.12 -30.71 -19.83
CA VAL A 75 24.72 -30.35 -19.59
C VAL A 75 24.40 -30.57 -18.11
N ALA A 76 23.77 -29.58 -17.49
CA ALA A 76 23.17 -29.73 -16.17
C ALA A 76 21.68 -29.44 -16.20
N GLU A 77 20.92 -30.26 -15.48
CA GLU A 77 19.49 -30.06 -15.25
C GLU A 77 19.26 -29.43 -13.88
N PHE A 78 18.31 -28.51 -13.84
CA PHE A 78 17.93 -27.76 -12.66
C PHE A 78 16.42 -27.79 -12.48
N GLN A 79 15.97 -27.82 -11.22
CA GLN A 79 14.58 -27.59 -10.84
C GLN A 79 14.46 -26.29 -10.05
N VAL A 80 13.55 -25.42 -10.45
CA VAL A 80 13.27 -24.15 -9.76
C VAL A 80 12.71 -24.44 -8.37
N GLN A 81 13.34 -23.84 -7.36
CA GLN A 81 12.94 -23.92 -5.96
C GLN A 81 12.25 -22.62 -5.54
N ALA A 82 11.47 -22.67 -4.46
CA ALA A 82 10.98 -21.45 -3.82
C ALA A 82 12.17 -20.60 -3.37
N GLN A 83 12.12 -19.30 -3.64
CA GLN A 83 13.17 -18.38 -3.20
C GLN A 83 13.07 -18.20 -1.69
N LEU A 84 14.00 -18.82 -0.96
CA LEU A 84 14.18 -18.61 0.47
C LEU A 84 15.17 -17.45 0.63
N PHE A 85 14.74 -16.30 1.13
CA PHE A 85 15.67 -15.22 1.46
C PHE A 85 16.52 -15.64 2.66
N GLN A 86 17.81 -15.29 2.64
CA GLN A 86 18.59 -15.38 3.88
C GLN A 86 18.07 -14.34 4.89
N ALA A 87 18.20 -14.63 6.19
CA ALA A 87 17.71 -13.73 7.24
C ALA A 87 18.27 -12.30 7.11
N GLU A 88 19.54 -12.18 6.70
CA GLU A 88 20.21 -10.90 6.46
C GLU A 88 19.60 -10.14 5.27
N GLU A 89 19.34 -10.81 4.15
CA GLU A 89 18.71 -10.20 2.97
C GLU A 89 17.27 -9.73 3.30
N TYR A 90 16.54 -10.53 4.06
CA TYR A 90 15.20 -10.17 4.53
C TYR A 90 15.25 -8.95 5.47
N ALA A 91 16.20 -8.91 6.41
CA ALA A 91 16.37 -7.78 7.32
C ALA A 91 16.70 -6.49 6.56
N VAL A 92 17.54 -6.55 5.53
CA VAL A 92 17.85 -5.41 4.66
C VAL A 92 16.61 -4.92 3.91
N LEU A 93 15.81 -5.84 3.34
CA LEU A 93 14.55 -5.49 2.66
C LEU A 93 13.54 -4.87 3.62
N ALA A 94 13.38 -5.45 4.81
CA ALA A 94 12.49 -4.93 5.84
C ALA A 94 12.91 -3.52 6.28
N GLN A 95 14.21 -3.30 6.53
CA GLN A 95 14.72 -1.98 6.88
C GLN A 95 14.50 -0.97 5.76
N SER A 96 14.75 -1.36 4.50
CA SER A 96 14.50 -0.51 3.35
C SER A 96 13.03 -0.12 3.24
N PHE A 97 12.11 -1.07 3.44
CA PHE A 97 10.67 -0.82 3.45
C PHE A 97 10.28 0.15 4.57
N GLN A 98 10.78 -0.06 5.79
CA GLN A 98 10.50 0.84 6.92
C GLN A 98 11.02 2.26 6.67
N ASN A 99 12.21 2.41 6.08
CA ASN A 99 12.77 3.72 5.74
C ASN A 99 11.92 4.44 4.68
N VAL A 100 11.49 3.73 3.64
CA VAL A 100 10.61 4.29 2.60
C VAL A 100 9.27 4.68 3.21
N LEU A 101 8.68 3.81 4.04
CA LEU A 101 7.40 4.07 4.69
C LEU A 101 7.49 5.33 5.57
N ALA A 102 8.52 5.44 6.41
CA ALA A 102 8.76 6.62 7.24
C ALA A 102 8.95 7.90 6.41
N ALA A 103 9.61 7.81 5.26
CA ALA A 103 9.83 8.96 4.36
C ALA A 103 8.55 9.44 3.65
N VAL A 104 7.51 8.60 3.56
CA VAL A 104 6.22 8.93 2.94
C VAL A 104 5.07 9.07 3.94
N THR A 105 5.30 8.74 5.21
CA THR A 105 4.34 8.96 6.30
C THR A 105 4.07 10.45 6.44
N LYS A 106 2.79 10.79 6.53
CA LYS A 106 2.31 12.12 6.86
C LYS A 106 1.83 12.14 8.30
N THR A 107 2.10 13.24 9.00
CA THR A 107 1.75 13.41 10.41
C THR A 107 1.19 14.80 10.66
N VAL A 108 0.12 14.87 11.44
CA VAL A 108 -0.45 16.12 11.94
C VAL A 108 -0.47 16.08 13.47
N ALA A 109 0.19 17.05 14.07
CA ALA A 109 0.09 17.31 15.51
C ALA A 109 -1.09 18.26 15.78
N ILE A 110 -1.98 17.89 16.70
CA ILE A 110 -3.13 18.70 17.11
C ILE A 110 -2.99 19.04 18.59
N GLY A 111 -2.73 20.32 18.87
CA GLY A 111 -2.80 20.91 20.19
C GLY A 111 -4.19 21.49 20.48
N ILE A 112 -4.62 21.44 21.74
CA ILE A 112 -5.89 22.01 22.19
C ILE A 112 -5.63 22.85 23.44
N GLY A 113 -6.01 24.12 23.41
CA GLY A 113 -5.86 25.01 24.56
C GLY A 113 -6.66 24.49 25.78
N PRO A 114 -6.14 24.61 27.02
CA PRO A 114 -6.74 23.94 28.19
C PRO A 114 -8.23 24.25 28.44
N LYS A 115 -8.64 25.50 28.17
CA LYS A 115 -10.06 25.91 28.30
C LYS A 115 -10.95 25.27 27.24
N ASP A 116 -10.50 25.24 25.99
CA ASP A 116 -11.23 24.61 24.90
C ASP A 116 -11.27 23.08 25.09
N PHE A 117 -10.16 22.48 25.53
CA PHE A 117 -10.08 21.05 25.84
C PHE A 117 -11.15 20.63 26.86
N ALA A 118 -11.21 21.31 28.02
CA ALA A 118 -12.22 21.04 29.04
C ALA A 118 -13.65 21.20 28.50
N THR A 119 -13.89 22.26 27.72
CA THR A 119 -15.22 22.56 27.14
C THR A 119 -15.65 21.48 26.14
N LEU A 120 -14.76 21.10 25.22
CA LEU A 120 -15.04 20.10 24.18
C LEU A 120 -15.27 18.72 24.77
N LYS A 121 -14.45 18.31 25.75
CA LYS A 121 -14.59 17.05 26.49
C LYS A 121 -15.91 16.96 27.23
N GLN A 122 -16.24 17.99 28.02
CA GLN A 122 -17.48 18.02 28.79
C GLN A 122 -18.71 17.96 27.88
N ALA A 123 -18.64 18.60 26.71
CA ALA A 123 -19.72 18.59 25.74
C ALA A 123 -19.74 17.34 24.83
N GLY A 124 -18.83 16.38 24.96
CA GLY A 124 -18.89 15.14 24.16
C GLY A 124 -18.50 15.32 22.69
N TYR A 125 -17.64 16.30 22.38
CA TYR A 125 -17.14 16.49 21.02
C TYR A 125 -16.05 15.46 20.71
N ASN A 126 -16.07 14.90 19.50
CA ASN A 126 -15.00 14.08 18.93
C ASN A 126 -14.03 14.95 18.12
N LEU A 127 -12.73 14.66 18.18
CA LEU A 127 -11.75 15.18 17.23
C LEU A 127 -11.89 14.37 15.93
N CYS A 128 -12.16 15.07 14.83
CA CYS A 128 -12.51 14.47 13.56
C CYS A 128 -11.52 14.84 12.46
N PHE A 129 -11.25 13.86 11.59
CA PHE A 129 -10.39 14.00 10.42
C PHE A 129 -11.14 13.52 9.18
N ALA A 130 -10.95 14.20 8.05
CA ALA A 130 -11.39 13.73 6.73
C ALA A 130 -10.32 14.00 5.69
N LYS A 131 -10.23 13.14 4.68
CA LYS A 131 -9.35 13.30 3.53
C LYS A 131 -10.22 13.34 2.27
N LYS A 132 -9.71 13.88 1.17
CA LYS A 132 -10.39 13.89 -0.13
C LYS A 132 -9.55 13.25 -1.22
N VAL A 133 -10.22 12.91 -2.31
CA VAL A 133 -9.64 12.31 -3.51
C VAL A 133 -9.83 13.30 -4.66
N GLY A 134 -8.73 13.71 -5.30
CA GLY A 134 -8.71 14.72 -6.35
C GLY A 134 -9.33 16.03 -5.88
N ASP A 135 -10.17 16.61 -6.74
CA ASP A 135 -10.93 17.83 -6.45
C ASP A 135 -12.30 17.55 -5.82
N ALA A 136 -12.59 16.30 -5.45
CA ALA A 136 -13.87 15.95 -4.81
C ALA A 136 -14.01 16.63 -3.44
N ALA A 137 -15.26 16.89 -3.03
CA ALA A 137 -15.53 17.36 -1.68
C ALA A 137 -15.12 16.31 -0.64
N TYR A 138 -14.70 16.76 0.55
CA TYR A 138 -14.63 15.89 1.72
C TYR A 138 -16.01 15.31 1.99
N ASN A 139 -16.12 13.99 2.02
CA ASN A 139 -17.44 13.36 2.14
C ASN A 139 -17.49 12.14 3.05
N VAL A 140 -16.38 11.76 3.68
CA VAL A 140 -16.35 10.71 4.69
C VAL A 140 -15.50 11.14 5.88
N VAL A 141 -16.03 10.94 7.08
CA VAL A 141 -15.29 11.10 8.32
C VAL A 141 -14.28 9.96 8.40
N TRP A 142 -13.00 10.26 8.16
CA TRP A 142 -11.96 9.25 8.12
C TRP A 142 -11.68 8.66 9.50
N ARG A 143 -11.62 9.53 10.51
CA ARG A 143 -11.50 9.17 11.94
C ARG A 143 -12.31 10.16 12.77
N ALA A 144 -12.99 9.64 13.79
CA ALA A 144 -13.59 10.41 14.86
C ALA A 144 -13.21 9.74 16.19
N SER A 145 -12.63 10.51 17.10
CA SER A 145 -12.11 9.99 18.36
C SER A 145 -12.53 10.88 19.52
N PHE A 146 -13.08 10.27 20.57
CA PHE A 146 -13.37 10.96 21.83
C PHE A 146 -12.16 10.99 22.76
N GLU A 147 -11.25 10.03 22.65
CA GLU A 147 -10.11 9.82 23.56
C GLU A 147 -8.93 10.80 23.38
N TYR A 148 -9.12 11.91 22.65
CA TYR A 148 -8.06 12.91 22.48
C TYR A 148 -7.63 13.53 23.81
N LEU A 149 -6.38 13.96 23.88
CA LEU A 149 -5.80 14.73 24.97
C LEU A 149 -5.55 16.17 24.49
N GLU A 150 -4.82 16.97 25.28
CA GLU A 150 -4.42 18.32 24.86
C GLU A 150 -3.44 18.27 23.67
N ASP A 151 -2.53 17.29 23.67
CA ASP A 151 -1.60 17.02 22.57
C ASP A 151 -1.95 15.69 21.91
N ASN A 152 -2.08 15.71 20.59
CA ASN A 152 -2.48 14.55 19.81
C ASN A 152 -1.65 14.44 18.55
N GLU A 153 -1.43 13.21 18.11
CA GLU A 153 -0.80 12.93 16.83
C GLU A 153 -1.73 12.07 15.98
N PHE A 154 -1.91 12.46 14.72
CA PHE A 154 -2.59 11.67 13.72
C PHE A 154 -1.67 11.46 12.53
N SER A 155 -1.49 10.22 12.08
CA SER A 155 -0.59 9.92 10.97
C SER A 155 -1.19 8.92 9.98
N TRP A 156 -0.67 8.94 8.75
CA TRP A 156 -1.09 8.01 7.71
C TRP A 156 0.00 7.72 6.71
N THR A 157 -0.16 6.59 6.02
CA THR A 157 0.75 6.10 5.00
C THR A 157 0.02 5.92 3.68
N PRO A 158 0.70 5.93 2.51
CA PRO A 158 0.07 5.70 1.22
C PRO A 158 -0.28 4.21 0.97
N ILE A 159 -0.85 3.56 1.98
CA ILE A 159 -1.37 2.18 1.90
C ILE A 159 -2.89 2.29 1.76
N TYR A 160 -3.38 1.90 0.58
CA TYR A 160 -4.78 2.06 0.20
C TYR A 160 -5.48 0.73 -0.01
N GLN A 161 -6.81 0.78 0.10
CA GLN A 161 -7.69 -0.30 -0.34
C GLN A 161 -8.86 0.30 -1.11
N ILE A 162 -9.32 -0.39 -2.14
CA ILE A 162 -10.55 -0.05 -2.86
C ILE A 162 -11.70 -0.95 -2.43
N PHE A 163 -12.91 -0.41 -2.44
CA PHE A 163 -14.16 -1.12 -2.21
C PHE A 163 -15.29 -0.54 -3.06
N GLY A 164 -16.39 -1.27 -3.20
CA GLY A 164 -17.67 -0.75 -3.69
C GLY A 164 -18.73 -0.74 -2.59
N THR A 165 -19.61 0.26 -2.57
CA THR A 165 -20.81 0.30 -1.72
C THR A 165 -22.07 0.49 -2.55
N ASN A 166 -23.13 -0.23 -2.20
CA ASN A 166 -24.46 -0.09 -2.81
C ASN A 166 -25.28 1.06 -2.21
N ARG A 167 -24.78 1.69 -1.14
CA ARG A 167 -25.47 2.75 -0.42
C ARG A 167 -24.58 3.95 -0.23
N TYR A 168 -25.10 5.10 -0.64
CA TYR A 168 -24.54 6.41 -0.38
C TYR A 168 -25.66 7.32 0.14
N GLN A 169 -25.54 7.78 1.38
CA GLN A 169 -26.51 8.70 1.98
C GLN A 169 -25.83 9.54 3.06
N ASP A 170 -26.17 10.81 3.15
CA ASP A 170 -25.69 11.68 4.23
C ASP A 170 -26.05 11.10 5.62
N GLY A 171 -25.08 11.10 6.54
CA GLY A 171 -25.26 10.67 7.92
C GLY A 171 -25.20 9.16 8.18
N ILE A 172 -25.05 8.31 7.14
CA ILE A 172 -24.83 6.87 7.35
C ILE A 172 -23.34 6.53 7.36
N THR A 173 -22.96 5.47 8.06
CA THR A 173 -21.61 4.93 7.97
C THR A 173 -21.41 4.16 6.65
N VAL A 174 -20.30 4.44 5.96
CA VAL A 174 -19.92 3.74 4.74
C VAL A 174 -19.70 2.26 5.06
N LYS A 175 -20.44 1.39 4.39
CA LYS A 175 -20.28 -0.06 4.48
C LYS A 175 -19.88 -0.63 3.12
N ALA A 176 -18.69 -1.22 3.05
CA ALA A 176 -18.26 -1.96 1.86
C ALA A 176 -19.26 -3.09 1.58
N SER A 177 -19.79 -3.09 0.35
CA SER A 177 -20.65 -4.15 -0.19
C SER A 177 -19.82 -5.21 -0.92
N THR A 178 -18.63 -4.83 -1.41
CA THR A 178 -17.62 -5.75 -1.94
C THR A 178 -16.61 -6.16 -0.86
N LYS A 179 -15.79 -7.17 -1.17
CA LYS A 179 -14.52 -7.36 -0.45
C LYS A 179 -13.60 -6.18 -0.73
N LYS A 180 -12.88 -5.70 0.29
CA LYS A 180 -11.81 -4.70 0.11
C LYS A 180 -10.59 -5.34 -0.53
N VAL A 181 -9.95 -4.67 -1.47
CA VAL A 181 -8.71 -5.11 -2.12
C VAL A 181 -7.63 -4.06 -1.91
N SER A 182 -6.45 -4.49 -1.42
CA SER A 182 -5.27 -3.62 -1.33
C SER A 182 -4.85 -3.21 -2.73
N ILE A 183 -4.56 -1.93 -2.92
CA ILE A 183 -4.22 -1.37 -4.23
C ILE A 183 -3.27 -0.19 -4.05
N GLY A 184 -2.29 -0.09 -4.93
CA GLY A 184 -1.32 1.00 -5.00
C GLY A 184 -1.68 2.06 -6.04
N LEU A 185 -0.94 3.17 -6.02
CA LEU A 185 -0.97 4.16 -7.10
C LEU A 185 -0.39 3.55 -8.38
N GLY A 186 -0.98 3.85 -9.54
CA GLY A 186 -0.59 3.26 -10.84
C GLY A 186 -1.17 1.88 -11.12
N GLU A 187 -1.86 1.28 -10.14
CA GLU A 187 -2.57 0.02 -10.31
C GLU A 187 -4.02 0.26 -10.77
N ILE A 188 -4.53 -0.73 -11.52
CA ILE A 188 -5.91 -0.85 -11.95
C ILE A 188 -6.48 -2.19 -11.50
N VAL A 189 -7.74 -2.19 -11.06
CA VAL A 189 -8.49 -3.40 -10.72
C VAL A 189 -9.86 -3.42 -11.39
N THR A 190 -10.28 -4.58 -11.86
CA THR A 190 -11.63 -4.78 -12.41
C THR A 190 -12.58 -5.29 -11.33
N LEU A 191 -13.73 -4.64 -11.18
CA LEU A 191 -14.90 -5.19 -10.50
C LEU A 191 -15.73 -5.94 -11.53
N ASP A 192 -15.75 -7.27 -11.43
CA ASP A 192 -16.41 -8.10 -12.42
C ASP A 192 -17.95 -8.02 -12.37
N LYS A 193 -18.60 -8.61 -13.36
CA LYS A 193 -20.07 -8.72 -13.46
C LYS A 193 -20.78 -9.38 -12.26
N TYR A 194 -20.03 -9.97 -11.33
CA TYR A 194 -20.55 -10.60 -10.11
C TYR A 194 -20.26 -9.77 -8.85
N GLY A 195 -19.66 -8.59 -8.97
CA GLY A 195 -19.33 -7.70 -7.87
C GLY A 195 -18.07 -8.14 -7.12
N GLN A 196 -17.17 -8.88 -7.78
CA GLN A 196 -15.90 -9.34 -7.21
C GLN A 196 -14.74 -8.57 -7.84
N PHE A 197 -13.90 -7.98 -6.99
CA PHE A 197 -12.64 -7.41 -7.45
C PHE A 197 -11.66 -8.50 -7.81
N GLY A 198 -11.02 -8.36 -8.98
CA GLY A 198 -9.86 -9.14 -9.38
C GLY A 198 -8.59 -8.79 -8.58
N SER A 199 -7.45 -9.35 -9.02
CA SER A 199 -6.15 -8.89 -8.54
C SER A 199 -5.76 -7.58 -9.23
N PRO A 200 -5.27 -6.57 -8.50
CA PRO A 200 -4.73 -5.38 -9.11
C PRO A 200 -3.59 -5.70 -10.06
N SER A 201 -3.46 -4.90 -11.12
CA SER A 201 -2.37 -4.97 -12.08
C SER A 201 -1.84 -3.58 -12.39
N THR A 202 -0.59 -3.47 -12.81
CA THR A 202 0.00 -2.20 -13.21
C THR A 202 -0.54 -1.73 -14.57
N GLY A 203 -0.69 -0.43 -14.77
CA GLY A 203 -1.04 0.13 -16.09
C GLY A 203 -2.11 1.22 -16.06
N GLY A 204 -2.59 1.61 -14.87
CA GLY A 204 -3.47 2.77 -14.72
C GLY A 204 -2.67 4.08 -14.63
N ASP A 205 -3.37 5.18 -14.30
CA ASP A 205 -2.72 6.46 -14.03
C ASP A 205 -1.74 6.30 -12.84
N PRO A 206 -0.45 6.64 -13.01
CA PRO A 206 0.60 6.44 -12.00
C PRO A 206 0.37 7.21 -10.69
N THR A 207 -0.50 8.22 -10.70
CA THR A 207 -0.84 9.04 -9.55
C THR A 207 -2.17 8.67 -8.91
N ALA A 208 -2.89 7.71 -9.47
CA ALA A 208 -4.24 7.35 -9.04
C ALA A 208 -4.36 5.86 -8.70
N ILE A 209 -5.42 5.55 -7.96
CA ILE A 209 -5.99 4.21 -7.82
C ILE A 209 -7.04 4.08 -8.92
N ASN A 210 -6.94 3.07 -9.77
CA ASN A 210 -7.78 2.94 -10.95
C ASN A 210 -8.71 1.74 -10.83
N MET A 211 -9.92 1.86 -11.39
CA MET A 211 -10.94 0.83 -11.37
C MET A 211 -11.62 0.73 -12.73
N GLU A 212 -11.83 -0.49 -13.20
CA GLU A 212 -12.78 -0.82 -14.26
C GLU A 212 -14.04 -1.43 -13.62
N ASN A 213 -15.22 -1.00 -14.02
CA ASN A 213 -16.49 -1.48 -13.50
C ASN A 213 -17.30 -2.22 -14.58
N ASP A 214 -17.30 -3.55 -14.47
CA ASP A 214 -18.13 -4.46 -15.28
C ASP A 214 -19.38 -4.94 -14.50
N TYR A 215 -19.56 -4.51 -13.25
CA TYR A 215 -20.64 -4.96 -12.38
C TYR A 215 -21.99 -4.35 -12.70
N GLY A 216 -22.02 -3.02 -12.88
CA GLY A 216 -23.24 -2.22 -12.88
C GLY A 216 -23.18 -1.12 -11.82
N GLU A 217 -24.36 -0.69 -11.35
CA GLU A 217 -24.51 0.38 -10.36
C GLU A 217 -23.76 0.11 -9.06
N ILE A 218 -22.74 0.92 -8.77
CA ILE A 218 -21.96 0.87 -7.54
C ILE A 218 -21.38 2.25 -7.22
N HIS A 219 -21.17 2.56 -5.94
CA HIS A 219 -20.35 3.70 -5.53
C HIS A 219 -18.95 3.20 -5.15
N PRO A 220 -17.91 3.46 -5.97
CA PRO A 220 -16.54 3.15 -5.59
C PRO A 220 -16.11 3.93 -4.35
N GLY A 221 -15.22 3.36 -3.55
CA GLY A 221 -14.69 4.03 -2.37
C GLY A 221 -13.26 3.61 -2.07
N ILE A 222 -12.54 4.50 -1.38
CA ILE A 222 -11.14 4.33 -1.03
C ILE A 222 -11.00 4.31 0.49
N CYS A 223 -10.34 3.28 1.00
CA CYS A 223 -9.81 3.27 2.36
C CYS A 223 -8.33 3.66 2.34
N GLN A 224 -7.87 4.25 3.45
CA GLN A 224 -6.45 4.48 3.68
C GLN A 224 -6.08 4.09 5.11
N LEU A 225 -4.90 3.51 5.27
CA LEU A 225 -4.33 3.18 6.57
C LEU A 225 -3.90 4.47 7.30
N SER A 226 -4.43 4.66 8.50
CA SER A 226 -4.02 5.71 9.43
C SER A 226 -3.76 5.15 10.81
N THR A 227 -2.88 5.80 11.56
CA THR A 227 -2.73 5.63 13.01
C THR A 227 -3.47 6.76 13.69
N GLY A 228 -4.52 6.41 14.43
CA GLY A 228 -5.32 7.37 15.18
C GLY A 228 -4.58 7.92 16.41
N ILE A 229 -5.20 8.89 17.06
CA ILE A 229 -4.72 9.47 18.32
C ILE A 229 -4.70 8.45 19.48
N ASP A 230 -5.46 7.37 19.33
CA ASP A 230 -5.49 6.19 20.18
C ASP A 230 -4.30 5.25 19.96
N GLY A 231 -3.43 5.54 18.99
CA GLY A 231 -2.29 4.70 18.60
C GLY A 231 -2.68 3.49 17.73
N GLU A 232 -3.97 3.30 17.46
CA GLU A 232 -4.47 2.17 16.67
C GLU A 232 -4.31 2.44 15.17
N ALA A 233 -3.65 1.51 14.48
CA ALA A 233 -3.49 1.54 13.03
C ALA A 233 -4.65 0.81 12.35
N VAL A 234 -5.48 1.54 11.60
CA VAL A 234 -6.67 1.00 10.95
C VAL A 234 -6.90 1.58 9.56
N SER A 235 -7.39 0.73 8.65
CA SER A 235 -7.80 1.11 7.29
C SER A 235 -9.29 1.42 7.27
N THR A 236 -9.63 2.71 7.24
CA THR A 236 -11.00 3.21 7.18
C THR A 236 -11.24 4.02 5.90
N PRO A 237 -12.50 4.12 5.43
CA PRO A 237 -12.84 4.91 4.26
C PRO A 237 -12.42 6.38 4.40
N ILE A 238 -11.72 6.90 3.40
CA ILE A 238 -11.44 8.33 3.21
C ILE A 238 -12.40 8.98 2.22
N TYR A 239 -13.03 8.17 1.36
CA TYR A 239 -13.86 8.63 0.27
C TYR A 239 -14.85 7.54 -0.16
N ALA A 240 -16.04 7.96 -0.57
CA ALA A 240 -16.99 7.15 -1.33
C ALA A 240 -17.55 8.03 -2.45
N ALA A 241 -17.67 7.52 -3.67
CA ALA A 241 -18.18 8.30 -4.79
C ALA A 241 -19.64 8.72 -4.52
N PRO A 242 -19.97 10.02 -4.55
CA PRO A 242 -21.35 10.47 -4.35
C PRO A 242 -22.26 10.03 -5.50
N GLU A 243 -21.74 10.10 -6.73
CA GLU A 243 -22.44 9.64 -7.92
C GLU A 243 -22.24 8.14 -8.12
N VAL A 244 -23.32 7.46 -8.49
CA VAL A 244 -23.27 6.03 -8.81
C VAL A 244 -22.55 5.84 -10.14
N MET A 245 -21.59 4.91 -10.15
CA MET A 245 -20.93 4.45 -11.35
C MET A 245 -21.74 3.31 -11.96
N VAL A 246 -22.08 3.40 -13.24
CA VAL A 246 -22.86 2.36 -13.95
C VAL A 246 -21.93 1.37 -14.66
N SER A 247 -20.86 1.85 -15.30
CA SER A 247 -19.86 1.03 -15.98
C SER A 247 -18.62 1.87 -16.35
N GLY A 248 -17.52 1.22 -16.74
CA GLY A 248 -16.34 1.86 -17.34
C GLY A 248 -15.19 2.09 -16.36
N GLU A 249 -14.33 3.07 -16.67
CA GLU A 249 -13.15 3.38 -15.86
C GLU A 249 -13.38 4.54 -14.88
N ALA A 250 -12.74 4.46 -13.72
CA ALA A 250 -12.64 5.55 -12.76
C ALA A 250 -11.23 5.61 -12.15
N SER A 251 -10.74 6.83 -11.94
CA SER A 251 -9.43 7.09 -11.32
C SER A 251 -9.62 7.97 -10.09
N PHE A 252 -8.98 7.56 -8.99
CA PHE A 252 -9.05 8.20 -7.69
C PHE A 252 -7.65 8.61 -7.28
N THR A 253 -7.36 9.91 -7.24
CA THR A 253 -6.06 10.48 -6.83
C THR A 253 -6.13 10.97 -5.38
N PRO A 254 -5.70 10.20 -4.36
CA PRO A 254 -5.65 10.70 -2.99
C PRO A 254 -4.73 11.93 -2.92
N ILE A 255 -5.18 13.00 -2.27
CA ILE A 255 -4.36 14.21 -2.09
C ILE A 255 -3.98 14.39 -0.64
N GLU A 256 -2.80 14.95 -0.37
CA GLU A 256 -2.25 15.07 0.98
C GLU A 256 -2.79 16.30 1.74
N LYS A 257 -4.12 16.48 1.71
CA LYS A 257 -4.85 17.50 2.47
C LYS A 257 -5.86 16.85 3.41
N VAL A 258 -5.84 17.24 4.69
CA VAL A 258 -6.75 16.74 5.72
C VAL A 258 -7.60 17.88 6.28
N LEU A 259 -8.90 17.65 6.40
CA LEU A 259 -9.82 18.52 7.11
C LEU A 259 -9.89 18.08 8.57
N VAL A 260 -9.73 19.01 9.51
CA VAL A 260 -9.80 18.75 10.96
C VAL A 260 -10.87 19.61 11.61
N TRP A 261 -11.68 19.03 12.47
CA TRP A 261 -12.73 19.74 13.22
C TRP A 261 -13.16 18.97 14.48
N PHE A 262 -14.02 19.61 15.27
CA PHE A 262 -14.69 18.97 16.42
C PHE A 262 -16.18 18.83 16.15
N GLU A 263 -16.77 17.67 16.45
CA GLU A 263 -18.21 17.43 16.28
C GLU A 263 -18.76 16.39 17.27
N GLN A 264 -20.00 16.58 17.72
CA GLN A 264 -20.71 15.65 18.61
C GLN A 264 -21.47 14.59 17.80
N ASN A 265 -21.70 13.41 18.39
CA ASN A 265 -22.56 12.35 17.83
C ASN A 265 -22.18 11.92 16.40
N ILE A 266 -20.88 11.94 16.09
CA ILE A 266 -20.35 11.54 14.78
C ILE A 266 -19.40 10.36 14.94
N GLU A 267 -19.47 9.41 14.02
CA GLU A 267 -18.66 8.20 14.04
C GLU A 267 -17.72 8.12 12.84
N THR A 268 -16.65 7.35 13.00
CA THR A 268 -15.73 7.02 11.92
C THR A 268 -16.48 6.35 10.76
N SER A 269 -16.10 6.69 9.53
CA SER A 269 -16.74 6.28 8.27
C SER A 269 -18.10 6.91 7.98
N THR A 270 -18.56 7.89 8.74
CA THR A 270 -19.84 8.57 8.45
C THR A 270 -19.74 9.42 7.18
N ILE A 271 -20.69 9.26 6.26
CA ILE A 271 -20.83 10.10 5.06
C ILE A 271 -21.34 11.48 5.46
N PHE A 272 -20.79 12.52 4.84
CA PHE A 272 -21.31 13.87 5.00
C PHE A 272 -21.24 14.69 3.70
N SER A 273 -22.16 15.64 3.57
CA SER A 273 -22.31 16.48 2.37
C SER A 273 -22.23 17.98 2.67
N ARG A 274 -22.24 18.37 3.95
CA ARG A 274 -22.25 19.76 4.40
C ARG A 274 -20.91 20.19 4.95
N ALA A 275 -20.58 21.46 4.75
CA ALA A 275 -19.39 22.08 5.35
C ALA A 275 -19.43 21.96 6.88
N ARG A 276 -18.28 21.67 7.48
CA ARG A 276 -18.12 21.53 8.93
C ARG A 276 -17.74 22.86 9.55
N SER A 277 -18.46 23.27 10.59
CA SER A 277 -18.21 24.52 11.30
C SER A 277 -16.85 24.52 11.99
N ARG A 278 -16.15 25.66 11.95
CA ARG A 278 -14.83 25.82 12.62
C ARG A 278 -13.87 24.69 12.28
N SER A 279 -13.83 24.30 11.01
CA SER A 279 -12.86 23.34 10.49
C SER A 279 -11.61 24.04 9.97
N ILE A 280 -10.52 23.29 9.83
CA ILE A 280 -9.29 23.74 9.18
C ILE A 280 -8.85 22.70 8.15
N GLU A 281 -8.54 23.15 6.93
CA GLU A 281 -7.84 22.33 5.95
C GLU A 281 -6.32 22.48 6.18
N ILE A 282 -5.64 21.36 6.33
CA ILE A 282 -4.19 21.28 6.54
C ILE A 282 -3.60 20.61 5.30
N ASP A 283 -2.73 21.34 4.60
CA ASP A 283 -2.08 20.88 3.36
C ASP A 283 -0.66 20.36 3.65
N LEU A 284 -0.46 19.07 3.44
CA LEU A 284 0.81 18.35 3.57
C LEU A 284 1.35 17.89 2.21
N THR A 285 0.91 18.49 1.11
CA THR A 285 1.41 18.15 -0.24
C THR A 285 2.94 18.29 -0.32
N ASN A 286 3.49 19.33 0.31
CA ASN A 286 4.91 19.68 0.25
C ASN A 286 5.68 19.48 1.58
N THR A 287 5.05 18.87 2.58
CA THR A 287 5.68 18.56 3.88
C THR A 287 5.19 17.22 4.40
N ASN A 288 5.97 16.53 5.22
CA ASN A 288 5.53 15.29 5.87
C ASN A 288 4.91 15.54 7.24
N SER A 289 5.17 16.69 7.85
CA SER A 289 4.62 17.00 9.16
C SER A 289 4.28 18.47 9.31
N THR A 290 3.21 18.73 10.05
CA THR A 290 2.82 20.07 10.49
C THR A 290 1.95 19.98 11.75
N GLY A 291 1.81 21.08 12.47
CA GLY A 291 0.97 21.16 13.67
C GLY A 291 -0.12 22.21 13.54
N ARG A 292 -1.23 22.04 14.27
CA ARG A 292 -2.26 23.06 14.47
C ARG A 292 -2.68 23.08 15.94
N VAL A 293 -3.01 24.27 16.45
CA VAL A 293 -3.55 24.46 17.80
C VAL A 293 -4.96 25.01 17.71
N TYR A 294 -5.92 24.40 18.41
CA TYR A 294 -7.25 24.94 18.61
C TYR A 294 -7.31 25.68 19.95
N GLU A 295 -7.38 27.01 19.91
CA GLU A 295 -7.37 27.85 21.11
C GLU A 295 -8.22 29.13 20.91
N GLY A 296 -9.04 29.45 21.91
CA GLY A 296 -10.00 30.55 21.84
C GLY A 296 -11.11 30.28 20.83
N GLY A 297 -11.45 29.01 20.61
CA GLY A 297 -12.42 28.59 19.61
C GLY A 297 -11.99 28.79 18.15
N GLN A 298 -10.67 28.91 17.88
CA GLN A 298 -10.09 29.15 16.55
C GLN A 298 -8.86 28.26 16.31
N TRP A 299 -8.59 27.93 15.04
CA TRP A 299 -7.38 27.22 14.63
C TRP A 299 -6.21 28.18 14.39
N LYS A 300 -5.04 27.82 14.91
CA LYS A 300 -3.79 28.57 14.77
C LYS A 300 -2.67 27.65 14.26
N THR A 301 -1.73 28.24 13.54
CA THR A 301 -0.41 27.61 13.35
C THR A 301 0.37 27.77 14.67
N PRO A 302 1.03 26.71 15.16
CA PRO A 302 1.92 26.80 16.34
C PRO A 302 3.01 27.86 16.18
#